data_AF-A0AAV4CTT5-F1
#
_entry.id   AF-A0AAV4CTT5-F1
#
_cell.length_a   1.000
_cell.length_b   1.000
_cell.length_c   1.000
_cell.angle_alpha   90.00
_cell.angle_beta   90.00
_cell.angle_gamma   90.00
#
_symmetry.space_group_name_H-M   'P 1'
#
loop_
_entity.id
_entity.type
_entity.pdbx_description
1 polymer ?
#
loop_
_entity_poly.entity_id
_entity_poly.type
_entity_poly.pdbx_seq_one_letter_code
_entity_poly.pdbx_strand_id
1 'polypeptide(L)'
;CLWLVLTLLCSAIMLYQIFDRAIYYYSWPVTVNVKINFNESLQFPTVTICNQNSFRATAAEEAGHYSLVSSLFQDVGSSNVSHLDILNAYNLSYGDLYKESGHQPQDMIIKCRWKGEFCDWRNFSAIYTDSGLCYSFNALAREGADFLTVDAPGHNVEHASLVFVSSSDHRKLLNDLECLSKVESTHVHVVGQTIKR
;
A
#
# COMPACT_ATOMS: atom_id res chain seq x y z
N CYS A 1 -1.64 -63.91 -36.21
CA CYS A 1 -2.50 -62.75 -35.88
C CYS A 1 -2.40 -62.32 -34.43
N LEU A 2 -2.54 -63.21 -33.45
CA LEU A 2 -2.55 -62.86 -32.02
C LEU A 2 -1.30 -62.11 -31.52
N TRP A 3 -0.10 -62.56 -31.92
CA TRP A 3 1.17 -61.87 -31.59
C TRP A 3 1.24 -60.45 -32.14
N LEU A 4 0.77 -60.24 -33.37
CA LEU A 4 0.80 -58.95 -34.05
C LEU A 4 -0.17 -57.95 -33.37
N VAL A 5 -1.35 -58.43 -32.98
CA VAL A 5 -2.34 -57.65 -32.22
C VAL A 5 -1.79 -57.26 -30.84
N LEU A 6 -1.14 -58.20 -30.14
CA LEU A 6 -0.53 -57.93 -28.85
C LEU A 6 0.57 -56.87 -28.94
N THR A 7 1.43 -56.97 -29.96
CA THR A 7 2.50 -55.98 -30.17
C THR A 7 1.96 -54.60 -30.54
N LEU A 8 0.89 -54.53 -31.33
CA LEU A 8 0.23 -53.27 -31.69
C LEU A 8 -0.45 -52.60 -30.49
N LEU A 9 -1.07 -53.40 -29.62
CA LEU A 9 -1.72 -52.89 -28.41
C LEU A 9 -0.67 -52.29 -27.46
N CYS A 10 0.44 -52.99 -27.24
CA CYS A 10 1.53 -52.50 -26.38
C CYS A 10 2.18 -51.23 -26.94
N SER A 11 2.39 -51.14 -28.26
CA SER A 11 2.99 -49.93 -28.86
C SER A 11 2.07 -48.72 -28.77
N ALA A 12 0.76 -48.90 -28.96
CA ALA A 12 -0.23 -47.84 -28.80
C ALA A 12 -0.28 -47.30 -27.36
N ILE A 13 -0.25 -48.17 -26.36
CA ILE A 13 -0.24 -47.78 -24.94
C ILE A 13 1.05 -47.02 -24.59
N MET A 14 2.20 -47.46 -25.09
CA MET A 14 3.48 -46.78 -24.85
C MET A 14 3.49 -45.37 -25.45
N LEU A 15 3.01 -45.21 -26.69
CA LEU A 15 2.90 -43.89 -27.34
C LEU A 15 1.96 -42.96 -26.55
N TYR A 16 0.82 -43.48 -26.10
CA TYR A 16 -0.12 -42.71 -25.29
C TYR A 16 0.54 -42.18 -23.99
N GLN A 17 1.27 -43.02 -23.26
CA GLN A 17 1.97 -42.60 -22.04
C GLN A 17 3.05 -41.54 -22.32
N ILE A 18 3.76 -41.64 -23.44
CA ILE A 18 4.77 -40.64 -23.84
C ILE A 18 4.12 -39.29 -24.14
N PHE A 19 3.01 -39.28 -24.90
CA PHE A 19 2.29 -38.05 -25.20
C PHE A 19 1.75 -37.38 -23.94
N ASP A 20 1.14 -38.14 -23.02
CA ASP A 20 0.64 -37.63 -21.73
C ASP A 20 1.76 -36.96 -20.92
N ARG A 21 2.92 -37.60 -20.81
CA ARG A 21 4.06 -37.05 -20.08
C ARG A 21 4.70 -35.86 -20.79
N ALA A 22 4.73 -35.86 -22.13
CA ALA A 22 5.23 -34.72 -22.89
C ALA A 22 4.33 -33.48 -22.68
N ILE A 23 3.01 -33.64 -22.74
CA ILE A 23 2.05 -32.56 -22.47
C ILE A 23 2.22 -32.06 -21.03
N TYR A 24 2.35 -32.97 -20.06
CA TYR A 24 2.60 -32.59 -18.65
C TYR A 24 3.93 -31.84 -18.49
N TYR A 25 5.00 -32.26 -19.18
CA TYR A 25 6.28 -31.55 -19.16
C TYR A 25 6.18 -30.15 -19.77
N TYR A 26 5.50 -30.01 -20.91
CA TYR A 26 5.24 -28.71 -21.55
C TYR A 26 4.26 -27.83 -20.78
N SER A 27 3.54 -28.38 -19.80
CA SER A 27 2.65 -27.60 -18.92
C SER A 27 3.40 -26.88 -17.79
N TRP A 28 4.73 -27.07 -17.68
CA TRP A 28 5.61 -26.43 -16.68
C TRP A 28 5.03 -26.41 -15.25
N PRO A 29 4.56 -27.54 -14.69
CA PRO A 29 4.00 -27.55 -13.36
C PRO A 29 5.13 -27.34 -12.35
N VAL A 30 5.11 -26.21 -11.65
CA VAL A 30 6.04 -25.92 -10.57
C VAL A 30 5.51 -26.51 -9.25
N THR A 31 6.36 -27.25 -8.54
CA THR A 31 6.05 -27.71 -7.17
C THR A 31 6.60 -26.69 -6.18
N VAL A 32 5.72 -26.05 -5.41
CA VAL A 32 6.13 -25.07 -4.39
C VAL A 32 6.33 -25.81 -3.06
N ASN A 33 7.55 -25.78 -2.52
CA ASN A 33 7.87 -26.34 -1.21
C ASN A 33 7.74 -25.25 -0.13
N VAL A 34 6.60 -25.19 0.55
CA VAL A 34 6.41 -24.25 1.67
C VAL A 34 7.08 -24.80 2.92
N LYS A 35 8.10 -24.11 3.42
CA LYS A 35 8.75 -24.42 4.72
C LYS A 35 8.51 -23.27 5.69
N ILE A 36 7.90 -23.59 6.84
CA ILE A 36 7.70 -22.62 7.92
C ILE A 36 8.93 -22.71 8.84
N ASN A 37 9.77 -21.69 8.80
CA ASN A 37 10.90 -21.55 9.71
C ASN A 37 10.51 -20.62 10.85
N PHE A 38 10.48 -21.13 12.08
CA PHE A 38 10.26 -20.34 13.28
C PHE A 38 11.60 -19.73 13.71
N ASN A 39 11.82 -18.45 13.39
CA ASN A 39 12.98 -17.71 13.86
C ASN A 39 12.64 -17.05 15.21
N GLU A 40 13.62 -16.87 16.10
CA GLU A 40 13.37 -16.23 17.42
C GLU A 40 13.00 -14.74 17.29
N SER A 41 13.51 -14.07 16.28
CA SER A 41 13.18 -12.68 15.95
C SER A 41 12.90 -12.50 14.47
N LEU A 42 11.89 -11.71 14.13
CA LEU A 42 11.55 -11.34 12.75
C LEU A 42 11.65 -9.84 12.55
N GLN A 43 12.01 -9.45 11.34
CA GLN A 43 11.98 -8.06 10.93
C GLN A 43 10.53 -7.59 10.84
N PHE A 44 10.21 -6.48 11.50
CA PHE A 44 8.91 -5.85 11.38
C PHE A 44 8.80 -5.15 10.03
N PRO A 45 7.72 -5.34 9.26
CA PRO A 45 7.57 -4.65 7.98
C PRO A 45 7.46 -3.14 8.17
N THR A 46 7.81 -2.39 7.13
CA THR A 46 7.46 -0.97 7.06
C THR A 46 5.95 -0.85 6.88
N VAL A 47 5.30 -0.06 7.74
CA VAL A 47 3.84 0.16 7.69
C VAL A 47 3.59 1.57 7.17
N THR A 48 3.03 1.69 5.96
CA THR A 48 2.69 2.98 5.35
C THR A 48 1.21 3.25 5.50
N ILE A 49 0.87 4.43 6.04
CA ILE A 49 -0.50 4.91 6.17
C ILE A 49 -0.69 6.13 5.28
N CYS A 50 -1.75 6.08 4.48
CA CYS A 50 -2.21 7.15 3.61
C CYS A 50 -3.63 7.51 3.99
N ASN A 51 -3.94 8.81 4.03
CA ASN A 51 -5.34 9.22 4.07
C ASN A 51 -5.95 9.01 2.67
N GLN A 52 -7.20 8.55 2.62
CA GLN A 52 -7.94 8.40 1.37
C GLN A 52 -8.22 9.77 0.72
N ASN A 53 -8.27 10.82 1.53
CA ASN A 53 -8.27 12.19 1.04
C ASN A 53 -6.82 12.69 0.88
N SER A 54 -6.41 13.00 -0.35
CA SER A 54 -5.04 13.43 -0.67
C SER A 54 -4.73 14.86 -0.19
N PHE A 55 -5.74 15.72 -0.05
CA PHE A 55 -5.57 17.14 0.24
C PHE A 55 -6.60 17.64 1.26
N ARG A 56 -6.18 18.56 2.11
CA ARG A 56 -7.05 19.25 3.07
C ARG A 56 -7.53 20.55 2.45
N ALA A 57 -8.84 20.73 2.37
CA ALA A 57 -9.44 21.89 1.69
C ALA A 57 -8.95 23.22 2.30
N THR A 58 -8.92 23.32 3.63
CA THR A 58 -8.47 24.51 4.35
C THR A 58 -6.99 24.83 4.09
N ALA A 59 -6.12 23.80 4.12
CA ALA A 59 -4.70 23.99 3.86
C ALA A 59 -4.42 24.38 2.40
N ALA A 60 -5.20 23.82 1.45
CA ALA A 60 -5.12 24.22 0.05
C ALA A 60 -5.55 25.67 -0.17
N GLU A 61 -6.56 26.16 0.55
CA GLU A 61 -7.00 27.56 0.51
C GLU A 61 -5.97 28.51 1.12
N GLU A 62 -5.43 28.16 2.30
CA GLU A 62 -4.38 28.93 2.96
C GLU A 62 -3.09 29.02 2.11
N ALA A 63 -2.76 27.95 1.39
CA ALA A 63 -1.64 27.92 0.45
C ALA A 63 -1.95 28.62 -0.89
N GLY A 64 -3.20 29.06 -1.12
CA GLY A 64 -3.61 29.69 -2.38
C GLY A 64 -3.71 28.71 -3.56
N HIS A 65 -3.73 27.40 -3.29
CA HIS A 65 -3.76 26.32 -4.28
C HIS A 65 -5.12 25.62 -4.38
N TYR A 66 -6.16 26.13 -3.73
CA TYR A 66 -7.50 25.53 -3.72
C TYR A 66 -8.07 25.30 -5.12
N SER A 67 -7.95 26.29 -6.01
CA SER A 67 -8.43 26.19 -7.40
C SER A 67 -7.68 25.13 -8.21
N LEU A 68 -6.37 24.97 -7.98
CA LEU A 68 -5.54 23.93 -8.58
C LEU A 68 -5.96 22.54 -8.06
N VAL A 69 -6.07 22.38 -6.74
CA VAL A 69 -6.51 21.12 -6.11
C VAL A 69 -7.91 20.73 -6.57
N SER A 70 -8.85 21.68 -6.65
CA SER A 70 -10.21 21.44 -7.14
C SER A 70 -10.21 20.96 -8.60
N SER A 71 -9.34 21.52 -9.45
CA SER A 71 -9.21 21.09 -10.85
C SER A 71 -8.65 19.67 -11.00
N LEU A 72 -7.84 19.20 -10.06
CA LEU A 72 -7.34 17.81 -10.05
C LEU A 72 -8.42 16.78 -9.70
N PHE A 73 -9.46 17.18 -8.96
CA PHE A 73 -10.57 16.29 -8.56
C PHE A 73 -11.77 16.32 -9.51
N GLN A 74 -11.92 17.36 -10.33
CA GLN A 74 -12.92 17.45 -11.39
C GLN A 74 -12.36 16.84 -12.68
N ASP A 75 -12.43 15.51 -12.74
CA ASP A 75 -12.38 14.63 -13.91
C ASP A 75 -11.38 14.96 -15.06
N VAL A 76 -10.47 14.03 -15.24
CA VAL A 76 -9.37 14.01 -16.21
C VAL A 76 -9.93 13.80 -17.62
N GLY A 77 -10.35 14.88 -18.27
CA GLY A 77 -10.81 14.85 -19.65
C GLY A 77 -10.25 15.94 -20.56
N SER A 78 -9.80 17.08 -20.04
CA SER A 78 -9.44 18.21 -20.90
C SER A 78 -8.61 19.31 -20.23
N SER A 79 -7.56 18.96 -19.48
CA SER A 79 -6.64 19.98 -18.97
C SER A 79 -5.64 20.34 -20.06
N ASN A 80 -6.00 21.29 -20.93
CA ASN A 80 -5.03 21.95 -21.80
C ASN A 80 -3.96 22.61 -20.92
N VAL A 81 -2.68 22.53 -21.33
CA VAL A 81 -1.52 23.12 -20.63
C VAL A 81 -1.75 24.61 -20.27
N SER A 82 -2.55 25.31 -21.06
CA SER A 82 -2.97 26.70 -20.85
C SER A 82 -3.83 26.95 -19.59
N HIS A 83 -4.39 25.92 -18.96
CA HIS A 83 -5.17 26.07 -17.72
C HIS A 83 -4.28 26.15 -16.48
N LEU A 84 -3.03 25.66 -16.55
CA LEU A 84 -2.04 25.75 -15.48
C LEU A 84 -1.41 27.15 -15.38
N ASP A 85 -1.30 27.86 -16.52
CA ASP A 85 -0.86 29.27 -16.57
C ASP A 85 -1.86 30.22 -15.89
N ILE A 86 -3.17 29.94 -16.00
CA ILE A 86 -4.23 30.70 -15.33
C ILE A 86 -4.15 30.55 -13.80
N LEU A 87 -3.60 29.42 -13.33
CA LEU A 87 -3.45 29.08 -11.92
C LEU A 87 -2.09 29.52 -11.33
N ASN A 88 -1.23 30.18 -12.11
CA ASN A 88 0.11 30.62 -11.70
C ASN A 88 0.99 29.48 -11.13
N ALA A 89 0.74 28.24 -11.53
CA ALA A 89 1.32 27.04 -10.94
C ALA A 89 2.66 26.60 -11.59
N TYR A 90 3.25 27.45 -12.43
CA TYR A 90 4.40 27.10 -13.29
C TYR A 90 5.69 26.71 -12.55
N ASN A 91 5.79 27.05 -11.26
CA ASN A 91 6.92 26.70 -10.38
C ASN A 91 6.54 25.71 -9.26
N LEU A 92 5.34 25.14 -9.28
CA LEU A 92 4.86 24.28 -8.21
C LEU A 92 5.07 22.80 -8.56
N SER A 93 5.89 22.11 -7.76
CA SER A 93 5.99 20.64 -7.84
C SER A 93 4.77 20.00 -7.17
N TYR A 94 4.32 18.86 -7.70
CA TYR A 94 3.33 18.03 -7.00
C TYR A 94 3.78 17.67 -5.58
N GLY A 95 5.08 17.47 -5.35
CA GLY A 95 5.63 17.20 -4.03
C GLY A 95 5.41 18.37 -3.06
N ASP A 96 5.60 19.60 -3.53
CA ASP A 96 5.38 20.82 -2.73
C ASP A 96 3.88 21.03 -2.48
N LEU A 97 3.05 20.84 -3.51
CA LEU A 97 1.60 20.88 -3.37
C LEU A 97 1.10 19.89 -2.31
N TYR A 98 1.54 18.63 -2.37
CA TYR A 98 1.20 17.62 -1.36
C TYR A 98 1.75 17.97 0.02
N LYS A 99 2.94 18.56 0.12
CA LYS A 99 3.54 18.95 1.39
C LYS A 99 2.79 20.09 2.07
N GLU A 100 2.30 21.05 1.31
CA GLU A 100 1.62 22.25 1.79
C GLU A 100 0.12 22.03 2.03
N SER A 101 -0.53 21.25 1.15
CA SER A 101 -1.98 21.02 1.22
C SER A 101 -2.38 19.61 1.66
N GLY A 102 -1.42 18.70 1.88
CA GLY A 102 -1.68 17.34 2.36
C GLY A 102 -1.98 17.26 3.86
N HIS A 103 -2.44 16.09 4.30
CA HIS A 103 -2.69 15.84 5.72
C HIS A 103 -1.38 15.68 6.48
N GLN A 104 -1.18 16.47 7.54
CA GLN A 104 -0.01 16.38 8.39
C GLN A 104 -0.09 15.17 9.35
N PRO A 105 1.05 14.58 9.76
CA PRO A 105 1.03 13.35 10.53
C PRO A 105 0.54 13.58 11.96
N GLN A 106 0.67 14.80 12.50
CA GLN A 106 0.17 15.14 13.83
C GLN A 106 -1.36 15.06 13.92
N ASP A 107 -2.05 15.36 12.82
CA ASP A 107 -3.52 15.37 12.78
C ASP A 107 -4.08 14.00 12.41
N MET A 108 -3.31 13.19 11.68
CA MET A 108 -3.72 11.86 11.23
C MET A 108 -3.40 10.79 12.27
N ILE A 109 -2.30 10.90 13.01
CA ILE A 109 -1.79 9.87 13.93
C ILE A 109 -2.12 10.25 15.37
N ILE A 110 -3.25 9.78 15.90
CA ILE A 110 -3.68 10.14 17.26
C ILE A 110 -3.01 9.26 18.33
N LYS A 111 -2.92 7.95 18.09
CA LYS A 111 -2.29 7.02 19.04
C LYS A 111 -1.42 6.02 18.31
N CYS A 112 -0.22 5.82 18.83
CA CYS A 112 0.72 4.83 18.35
C CYS A 112 1.28 4.06 19.55
N ARG A 113 1.25 2.74 19.45
CA ARG A 113 1.94 1.83 20.39
C ARG A 113 2.78 0.83 19.62
N TRP A 114 4.04 0.69 20.03
CA TRP A 114 5.01 -0.24 19.50
C TRP A 114 5.57 -1.10 20.63
N LYS A 115 5.39 -2.43 20.59
CA LYS A 115 5.73 -3.35 21.69
C LYS A 115 5.21 -2.89 23.08
N GLY A 116 4.03 -2.26 23.11
CA GLY A 116 3.43 -1.71 24.33
C GLY A 116 3.92 -0.31 24.75
N GLU A 117 5.01 0.18 24.16
CA GLU A 117 5.53 1.53 24.39
C GLU A 117 4.83 2.56 23.52
N PHE A 118 4.70 3.79 24.03
CA PHE A 118 4.13 4.89 23.25
C PHE A 118 5.11 5.35 22.16
N CYS A 119 4.60 5.47 20.94
CA CYS A 119 5.29 6.13 19.83
C CYS A 119 4.55 7.39 19.41
N ASP A 120 5.26 8.27 18.71
CA ASP A 120 4.73 9.57 18.27
C ASP A 120 4.74 9.66 16.75
N TRP A 121 4.05 10.65 16.19
CA TRP A 121 4.05 10.94 14.75
C TRP A 121 5.47 11.18 14.20
N ARG A 122 6.42 11.57 15.05
CA ARG A 122 7.84 11.77 14.72
C ARG A 122 8.56 10.48 14.31
N ASN A 123 8.03 9.33 14.70
CA ASN A 123 8.58 8.02 14.31
C ASN A 123 8.17 7.60 12.89
N PHE A 124 7.47 8.47 12.16
CA PHE A 124 7.02 8.23 10.81
C PHE A 124 7.74 9.16 9.84
N SER A 125 8.16 8.60 8.70
CA SER A 125 8.76 9.37 7.61
C SER A 125 7.73 9.64 6.52
N ALA A 126 7.75 10.85 5.97
CA ALA A 126 6.92 11.20 4.82
C ALA A 126 7.33 10.41 3.57
N ILE A 127 6.35 9.93 2.81
CA ILE A 127 6.52 9.31 1.50
C ILE A 127 5.42 9.81 0.56
N TYR A 128 5.81 10.14 -0.67
CA TYR A 128 4.86 10.52 -1.72
C TYR A 128 4.44 9.27 -2.49
N THR A 129 3.14 9.10 -2.66
CA THR A 129 2.52 8.00 -3.41
C THR A 129 1.50 8.56 -4.39
N ASP A 130 0.91 7.71 -5.22
CA ASP A 130 -0.19 8.09 -6.12
C ASP A 130 -1.44 8.56 -5.35
N SER A 131 -1.55 8.19 -4.06
CA SER A 131 -2.62 8.67 -3.16
C SER A 131 -2.28 10.02 -2.48
N GLY A 132 -1.10 10.58 -2.73
CA GLY A 132 -0.62 11.82 -2.14
C GLY A 132 0.40 11.62 -1.01
N LEU A 133 0.36 12.51 -0.02
CA LEU A 133 1.29 12.50 1.12
C LEU A 133 0.90 11.42 2.14
N CYS A 134 1.81 10.48 2.36
CA CYS A 134 1.64 9.36 3.29
C CYS A 134 2.79 9.30 4.29
N TYR A 135 2.62 8.49 5.33
CA TYR A 135 3.58 8.35 6.41
C TYR A 135 3.91 6.90 6.70
N SER A 136 5.19 6.57 6.73
CA SER A 136 5.69 5.22 6.92
C SER A 136 6.37 5.06 8.26
N PHE A 137 5.88 4.12 9.06
CA PHE A 137 6.54 3.64 10.27
C PHE A 137 7.61 2.60 9.92
N ASN A 138 8.76 2.65 10.61
CA ASN A 138 9.87 1.71 10.38
C ASN A 138 10.37 1.71 8.92
N ALA A 139 10.44 2.88 8.28
CA ALA A 139 10.97 3.07 6.93
C ALA A 139 12.49 3.35 6.88
N LEU A 140 13.16 3.17 8.03
CA LEU A 140 14.53 3.59 8.32
C LEU A 140 15.63 2.89 7.48
N ALA A 141 15.25 1.92 6.64
CA ALA A 141 16.13 1.36 5.61
C ALA A 141 16.68 2.41 4.64
N ARG A 142 15.98 3.54 4.45
CA ARG A 142 16.42 4.63 3.57
C ARG A 142 17.52 5.50 4.18
N GLU A 143 17.73 5.44 5.49
CA GLU A 143 18.68 6.29 6.24
C GLU A 143 19.86 5.50 6.83
N GLY A 144 20.01 4.22 6.48
CA GLY A 144 21.12 3.38 6.94
C GLY A 144 21.01 2.92 8.40
N ALA A 145 19.84 3.07 9.02
CA ALA A 145 19.55 2.55 10.35
C ALA A 145 18.91 1.15 10.30
N ASP A 146 19.12 0.37 11.35
CA ASP A 146 18.60 -0.99 11.46
C ASP A 146 17.07 -1.01 11.57
N PHE A 147 16.44 -2.00 10.91
CA PHE A 147 15.01 -2.20 11.00
C PHE A 147 14.60 -2.67 12.39
N LEU A 148 13.42 -2.21 12.84
CA LEU A 148 12.80 -2.74 14.05
C LEU A 148 12.49 -4.23 13.90
N THR A 149 12.75 -5.00 14.97
CA THR A 149 12.49 -6.43 15.04
C THR A 149 11.43 -6.75 16.10
N VAL A 150 10.69 -7.82 15.86
CA VAL A 150 9.71 -8.40 16.78
C VAL A 150 10.17 -9.78 17.20
N ASP A 151 9.94 -10.10 18.45
CA ASP A 151 10.21 -11.43 18.98
C ASP A 151 9.12 -12.36 18.47
N ALA A 152 9.47 -13.54 17.96
CA ALA A 152 8.49 -14.53 17.52
C ALA A 152 8.17 -15.46 18.69
N PRO A 153 7.03 -15.25 19.35
CA PRO A 153 6.03 -16.34 19.34
C PRO A 153 4.55 -15.89 19.45
N GLY A 154 3.68 -16.50 18.64
CA GLY A 154 2.23 -16.65 18.91
C GLY A 154 1.27 -15.74 18.13
N HIS A 155 0.11 -16.31 17.75
CA HIS A 155 -0.98 -15.68 16.97
C HIS A 155 -1.63 -14.42 17.63
N ASN A 156 -1.23 -14.04 18.85
CA ASN A 156 -1.93 -13.04 19.69
C ASN A 156 -1.02 -11.96 20.31
N VAL A 157 0.18 -11.74 19.78
CA VAL A 157 1.03 -10.64 20.27
C VAL A 157 0.86 -9.44 19.34
N GLU A 158 0.14 -8.43 19.81
CA GLU A 158 0.05 -7.14 19.11
C GLU A 158 1.41 -6.45 19.16
N HIS A 159 2.12 -6.45 18.04
CA HIS A 159 3.44 -5.81 17.96
C HIS A 159 3.34 -4.31 17.69
N ALA A 160 2.36 -3.89 16.91
CA ALA A 160 2.00 -2.49 16.72
C ALA A 160 0.48 -2.30 16.78
N SER A 161 0.04 -1.31 17.56
CA SER A 161 -1.34 -0.83 17.59
C SER A 161 -1.33 0.64 17.19
N LEU A 162 -1.99 0.93 16.09
CA LEU A 162 -1.99 2.24 15.49
C LEU A 162 -3.42 2.74 15.32
N VAL A 163 -3.70 3.94 15.80
CA VAL A 163 -5.02 4.59 15.69
C VAL A 163 -4.86 5.87 14.91
N PHE A 164 -5.56 5.93 13.79
CA PHE A 164 -5.50 7.06 12.89
C PHE A 164 -6.87 7.68 12.69
N VAL A 165 -6.88 8.97 12.43
CA VAL A 165 -8.06 9.66 11.94
C VAL A 165 -7.98 9.75 10.43
N SER A 166 -9.03 9.25 9.78
CA SER A 166 -9.36 9.66 8.43
C SER A 166 -10.40 10.77 8.56
N SER A 167 -10.00 12.00 8.24
CA SER A 167 -10.99 13.04 7.91
C SER A 167 -11.44 12.77 6.48
N SER A 168 -12.65 12.25 6.34
CA SER A 168 -13.33 12.23 5.06
C SER A 168 -13.90 13.63 4.81
N ASP A 169 -13.14 14.46 4.09
CA ASP A 169 -13.72 15.62 3.40
C ASP A 169 -14.42 15.06 2.15
N HIS A 170 -15.46 14.26 2.38
CA HIS A 170 -16.13 13.52 1.31
C HIS A 170 -16.91 14.50 0.45
N ARG A 171 -16.26 14.94 -0.64
CA ARG A 171 -16.84 15.48 -1.88
C ARG A 171 -18.16 16.27 -1.68
N LYS A 172 -18.06 17.46 -1.09
CA LYS A 172 -18.98 18.57 -1.34
C LYS A 172 -18.24 19.81 -1.86
N LEU A 173 -17.25 19.62 -2.73
CA LEU A 173 -16.75 20.68 -3.63
C LEU A 173 -17.79 21.08 -4.70
N LEU A 174 -18.99 20.50 -4.67
CA LEU A 174 -20.04 20.63 -5.67
C LEU A 174 -21.23 21.50 -5.24
N ASN A 175 -21.25 22.07 -4.03
CA ASN A 175 -22.23 23.09 -3.63
C ASN A 175 -21.68 23.88 -2.44
N ASP A 176 -21.60 25.19 -2.60
CA ASP A 176 -21.02 26.17 -1.70
C ASP A 176 -21.32 25.98 -0.20
N LEU A 177 -20.30 26.33 0.60
CA LEU A 177 -20.35 26.88 1.97
C LEU A 177 -20.39 25.98 3.22
N GLU A 178 -20.16 24.66 3.15
CA GLU A 178 -19.90 23.90 4.38
C GLU A 178 -18.90 22.74 4.17
N CYS A 179 -17.64 22.96 4.59
CA CYS A 179 -16.67 21.88 4.82
C CYS A 179 -17.10 21.08 6.07
N LEU A 180 -18.03 20.14 5.90
CA LEU A 180 -18.33 19.16 6.93
C LEU A 180 -17.24 18.09 6.91
N SER A 181 -16.17 18.31 7.69
CA SER A 181 -15.15 17.30 7.94
C SER A 181 -15.76 16.15 8.75
N LYS A 182 -16.02 15.00 8.13
CA LYS A 182 -16.43 13.81 8.88
C LYS A 182 -15.17 13.07 9.33
N VAL A 183 -14.87 13.19 10.63
CA VAL A 183 -13.73 12.57 11.30
C VAL A 183 -14.11 11.15 11.71
N GLU A 184 -13.45 10.15 11.13
CA GLU A 184 -13.61 8.74 11.47
C GLU A 184 -12.27 8.18 11.98
N SER A 185 -12.30 7.45 13.09
CA SER A 185 -11.10 6.84 13.67
C SER A 185 -10.97 5.37 13.24
N THR A 186 -9.89 5.02 12.56
CA THR A 186 -9.57 3.66 12.14
C THR A 186 -8.50 3.05 13.04
N HIS A 187 -8.79 1.86 13.55
CA HIS A 187 -7.86 1.08 14.37
C HIS A 187 -7.17 0.04 13.49
N VAL A 188 -5.84 0.10 13.39
CA VAL A 188 -5.03 -0.85 12.64
C VAL A 188 -4.11 -1.58 13.61
N HIS A 189 -4.30 -2.90 13.71
CA HIS A 189 -3.43 -3.79 14.46
C HIS A 189 -2.54 -4.54 13.47
N VAL A 190 -1.22 -4.40 13.61
CA VAL A 190 -0.26 -5.05 12.71
C VAL A 190 0.41 -6.18 13.48
N VAL A 191 0.17 -7.41 13.00
CA VAL A 191 0.77 -8.63 13.53
C VAL A 191 1.86 -9.09 12.56
N GLY A 192 3.04 -9.39 13.08
CA GLY A 192 4.15 -9.92 12.28
C GLY A 192 3.92 -11.41 11.98
N GLN A 193 3.75 -11.76 10.71
CA GLN A 193 3.81 -13.15 10.23
C GLN A 193 4.70 -13.22 8.99
N THR A 194 5.53 -14.25 8.88
CA THR A 194 6.37 -14.46 7.69
C THR A 194 6.07 -15.81 7.08
N ILE A 195 5.68 -15.79 5.80
CA ILE A 195 5.58 -16.96 4.93
C ILE A 195 6.68 -16.78 3.87
N LYS A 196 7.77 -17.56 3.97
CA LYS A 196 8.77 -17.61 2.90
C LYS A 196 8.27 -18.57 1.82
N ARG A 197 8.16 -18.10 0.58
CA ARG A 197 7.88 -18.90 -0.61
C ARG A 197 9.14 -19.53 -1.17
#